data_AF-A0A2V2FZZ9-F1
#
_entry.id   AF-A0A2V2FZZ9-F1
#
_cell.length_a   1.000
_cell.length_b   1.000
_cell.length_c   1.000
_cell.angle_alpha   90.00
_cell.angle_beta   90.00
_cell.angle_gamma   90.00
#
_symmetry.space_group_name_H-M   'P 1'
#
loop_
_entity.id
_entity.type
_entity.pdbx_description
1 polymer ?
#
loop_
_entity_poly.entity_id
_entity_poly.type
_entity_poly.pdbx_seq_one_letter_code
_entity_poly.pdbx_strand_id
1 'polypeptide(L)'
;MSDSFPMPLNEKEEEYYLSLYQTGDEEAKKVLIERNLRLVAHIAKKYTVATCSPDDLISIGTIGLIKAVNTYSSKRSTRLGTYAAKCIENEILMSIRSAKKNRGEVSLNEPLGTDKDGNEISFNDILGTDPDAIIDDINLKMQIS
;
A
#
# COMPACT_ATOMS: atom_id res chain seq x y z
N MET A 1 -17.22 18.15 6.60
CA MET A 1 -17.42 16.72 6.29
C MET A 1 -17.68 16.00 7.60
N SER A 2 -18.94 15.94 8.00
CA SER A 2 -19.38 15.25 9.22
C SER A 2 -20.29 14.09 8.86
N ASP A 3 -19.85 13.27 7.90
CA ASP A 3 -20.43 11.95 7.64
C ASP A 3 -19.78 10.99 8.62
N SER A 4 -20.36 10.91 9.82
CA SER A 4 -19.85 10.07 10.89
C SER A 4 -20.02 8.62 10.50
N PHE A 5 -18.91 7.87 10.41
CA PHE A 5 -18.95 6.41 10.36
C PHE A 5 -19.91 5.88 11.43
N PRO A 6 -20.66 4.81 11.12
CA PRO A 6 -21.63 4.27 12.04
C PRO A 6 -20.97 3.92 13.37
N MET A 7 -21.74 4.00 14.45
CA MET A 7 -21.26 3.68 15.79
C MET A 7 -20.67 2.26 15.83
N PRO A 8 -19.79 1.92 16.77
CA PRO A 8 -19.40 0.53 16.96
C PRO A 8 -20.61 -0.33 17.35
N LEU A 9 -20.55 -1.63 17.03
CA LEU A 9 -21.54 -2.60 17.52
C LEU A 9 -21.34 -2.84 19.02
N ASN A 10 -22.42 -3.16 19.72
CA ASN A 10 -22.31 -3.72 21.06
C ASN A 10 -21.89 -5.21 21.00
N GLU A 11 -21.55 -5.78 22.16
CA GLU A 11 -21.11 -7.18 22.29
C GLU A 11 -22.09 -8.20 21.68
N LYS A 12 -23.38 -8.04 21.97
CA LYS A 12 -24.42 -8.98 21.52
C LYS A 12 -24.67 -8.86 20.03
N GLU A 13 -24.64 -7.64 19.50
CA GLU A 13 -24.76 -7.36 18.07
C GLU A 13 -23.56 -7.92 17.30
N GLU A 14 -22.33 -7.71 17.82
CA GLU A 14 -21.12 -8.27 17.22
C GLU A 14 -21.21 -9.79 17.13
N GLU A 15 -21.62 -10.45 18.21
CA GLU A 15 -21.82 -11.91 18.23
C GLU A 15 -22.92 -12.37 17.26
N TYR A 16 -24.03 -11.62 17.17
CA TYR A 16 -25.11 -11.90 16.22
C TYR A 16 -24.63 -11.85 14.77
N TYR A 17 -23.98 -10.77 14.33
CA TYR A 17 -23.48 -10.66 12.96
C TYR A 17 -22.35 -11.65 12.67
N LEU A 18 -21.51 -11.97 13.66
CA LEU A 18 -20.51 -13.03 13.51
C LEU A 18 -21.15 -14.41 13.29
N SER A 19 -22.24 -14.71 13.99
CA SER A 19 -22.97 -15.97 13.80
C SER A 19 -23.62 -16.06 12.41
N LEU A 20 -24.22 -14.96 11.93
CA LEU A 20 -24.78 -14.89 10.58
C LEU A 20 -23.71 -15.06 9.51
N TYR A 21 -22.57 -14.38 9.66
CA TYR A 21 -21.47 -14.53 8.71
C TYR A 21 -20.94 -15.97 8.66
N GLN A 22 -20.87 -16.66 9.81
CA GLN A 22 -20.50 -18.08 9.84
C GLN A 22 -21.49 -18.99 9.10
N THR A 23 -22.75 -18.59 8.96
CA THR A 23 -23.75 -19.29 8.14
C THR A 23 -23.68 -18.95 6.64
N GLY A 24 -22.78 -18.05 6.23
CA GLY A 24 -22.58 -17.64 4.85
C GLY A 24 -23.25 -16.33 4.44
N ASP A 25 -23.72 -15.52 5.40
CA ASP A 25 -24.32 -14.22 5.13
C ASP A 25 -23.26 -13.13 4.85
N GLU A 26 -23.12 -12.73 3.59
CA GLU A 26 -22.19 -11.67 3.18
C GLU A 26 -22.65 -10.25 3.59
N GLU A 27 -23.94 -10.02 3.86
CA GLU A 27 -24.40 -8.72 4.38
C GLU A 27 -23.92 -8.54 5.82
N ALA A 28 -23.92 -9.61 6.62
CA ALA A 28 -23.37 -9.57 7.97
C ALA A 28 -21.89 -9.16 7.99
N LYS A 29 -21.10 -9.63 7.01
CA LYS A 29 -19.70 -9.21 6.83
C LYS A 29 -19.57 -7.73 6.52
N LYS A 30 -20.40 -7.19 5.62
CA LYS A 30 -20.39 -5.75 5.31
C LYS A 30 -20.66 -4.92 6.56
N VAL A 31 -21.66 -5.31 7.36
CA VAL A 31 -21.96 -4.65 8.63
C VAL A 31 -20.76 -4.71 9.57
N LEU A 32 -20.15 -5.88 9.75
CA LEU A 32 -18.96 -6.02 10.60
C LEU A 32 -17.80 -5.09 10.15
N ILE A 33 -17.59 -4.95 8.85
CA ILE A 33 -16.56 -4.05 8.29
C ILE A 33 -16.93 -2.59 8.55
N GLU A 34 -18.12 -2.14 8.14
CA GLU A 34 -18.55 -0.75 8.24
C GLU A 34 -18.52 -0.22 9.68
N ARG A 35 -18.98 -1.05 10.63
CA ARG A 35 -19.03 -0.71 12.06
C ARG A 35 -17.64 -0.63 12.71
N ASN A 36 -16.61 -1.13 12.03
CA ASN A 36 -15.21 -1.09 12.48
C ASN A 36 -14.34 -0.09 11.68
N LEU A 37 -14.87 0.65 10.70
CA LEU A 37 -14.08 1.62 9.93
C LEU A 37 -13.45 2.74 10.78
N ARG A 38 -14.11 3.13 11.89
CA ARG A 38 -13.55 4.11 12.84
C ARG A 38 -12.23 3.64 13.45
N LEU A 39 -12.10 2.34 13.69
CA LEU A 39 -10.87 1.73 14.21
C LEU A 39 -9.74 1.87 13.20
N VAL A 40 -10.02 1.66 11.90
CA VAL A 40 -9.05 1.83 10.81
C VAL A 40 -8.52 3.26 10.80
N ALA A 41 -9.40 4.27 10.77
CA ALA A 41 -8.99 5.67 10.78
C ALA A 41 -8.17 6.03 12.03
N HIS A 42 -8.56 5.51 13.20
CA HIS A 42 -7.83 5.74 14.45
C HIS A 42 -6.42 5.14 14.43
N ILE A 43 -6.26 3.92 13.92
CA ILE A 43 -4.96 3.24 13.83
C ILE A 43 -4.10 3.89 12.76
N ALA A 44 -4.65 4.15 11.57
CA ALA A 44 -3.95 4.77 10.45
C ALA A 44 -3.33 6.12 10.84
N LYS A 45 -4.03 6.93 11.64
CA LYS A 45 -3.51 8.23 12.13
C LYS A 45 -2.19 8.14 12.90
N LYS A 46 -1.87 6.98 13.49
CA LYS A 46 -0.60 6.77 14.21
C LYS A 46 0.60 6.66 13.27
N TYR A 47 0.36 6.34 12.00
CA TYR A 47 1.38 6.18 10.99
C TYR A 47 1.32 7.38 10.07
N THR A 48 2.40 8.17 10.04
CA THR A 48 2.56 9.25 9.06
C THR A 48 3.92 9.06 8.42
N VAL A 49 3.94 8.99 7.09
CA VAL A 49 5.15 8.71 6.31
C VAL A 49 5.11 9.59 5.08
N ALA A 50 6.20 10.28 4.77
CA ALA A 50 6.25 11.22 3.65
C ALA A 50 5.93 10.59 2.28
N THR A 51 6.08 9.27 2.14
CA THR A 51 5.90 8.53 0.89
C THR A 51 4.51 7.89 0.75
N CYS A 52 3.59 8.08 1.70
CA CYS A 52 2.28 7.45 1.68
C CYS A 52 1.22 8.42 2.21
N SER A 53 0.16 8.64 1.44
CA SER A 53 -0.89 9.58 1.83
C SER A 53 -1.74 8.99 2.98
N PRO A 54 -2.41 9.84 3.78
CA PRO A 54 -3.35 9.36 4.81
C PRO A 54 -4.46 8.48 4.24
N ASP A 55 -4.94 8.78 3.03
CA ASP A 55 -6.01 8.03 2.36
C ASP A 55 -5.52 6.64 1.91
N ASP A 56 -4.27 6.52 1.49
CA ASP A 56 -3.64 5.23 1.19
C ASP A 56 -3.55 4.37 2.45
N LEU A 57 -3.13 4.95 3.58
CA LEU A 57 -3.05 4.24 4.86
C LEU A 57 -4.41 3.77 5.35
N ILE A 58 -5.47 4.56 5.14
CA ILE A 58 -6.85 4.14 5.43
C ILE A 58 -7.25 2.97 4.51
N SER A 59 -6.91 3.04 3.23
CA SER A 59 -7.23 1.98 2.26
C SER A 59 -6.50 0.67 2.59
N ILE A 60 -5.21 0.74 2.90
CA ILE A 60 -4.38 -0.40 3.34
C ILE A 60 -4.92 -0.96 4.66
N GLY A 61 -5.23 -0.09 5.62
CA GLY A 61 -5.82 -0.50 6.89
C GLY A 61 -7.17 -1.19 6.71
N THR A 62 -7.98 -0.74 5.74
CA THR A 62 -9.28 -1.35 5.40
C THR A 62 -9.09 -2.76 4.84
N ILE A 63 -8.06 -3.00 4.02
CA ILE A 63 -7.68 -4.36 3.59
C ILE A 63 -7.35 -5.24 4.80
N GLY A 64 -6.60 -4.70 5.77
CA GLY A 64 -6.30 -5.41 7.03
C GLY A 64 -7.54 -5.74 7.86
N LEU A 65 -8.52 -4.82 7.91
CA LEU A 65 -9.81 -5.06 8.56
C LEU A 65 -10.61 -6.17 7.86
N ILE A 66 -10.73 -6.11 6.53
CA ILE A 66 -11.45 -7.13 5.74
C ILE A 66 -10.83 -8.51 5.98
N LYS A 67 -9.49 -8.59 5.95
CA LYS A 67 -8.75 -9.82 6.25
C LYS A 67 -9.04 -10.30 7.67
N ALA A 68 -9.07 -9.41 8.65
CA ALA A 68 -9.40 -9.75 10.02
C ALA A 68 -10.81 -10.35 10.15
N VAL A 69 -11.83 -9.73 9.53
CA VAL A 69 -13.20 -10.26 9.53
C VAL A 69 -13.27 -11.63 8.87
N ASN A 70 -12.55 -11.83 7.76
CA ASN A 70 -12.51 -13.11 7.05
C ASN A 70 -11.84 -14.23 7.86
N THR A 71 -10.80 -13.92 8.64
CA THR A 71 -10.01 -14.93 9.37
C THR A 71 -10.32 -15.00 10.86
N TYR A 72 -11.25 -14.18 11.35
CA TYR A 72 -11.64 -14.18 12.75
C TYR A 72 -12.35 -15.48 13.12
N SER A 73 -12.05 -15.97 14.32
CA SER A 73 -12.72 -17.12 14.90
C SER A 73 -13.06 -16.83 16.36
N SER A 74 -14.34 -16.98 16.71
CA SER A 74 -14.85 -16.77 18.08
C SER A 74 -14.22 -17.71 19.10
N LYS A 75 -13.57 -18.79 18.66
CA LYS A 75 -12.83 -19.74 19.52
C LYS A 75 -11.61 -19.13 20.22
N ARG A 76 -11.12 -17.95 19.79
CA ARG A 76 -9.87 -17.34 20.28
C ARG A 76 -10.02 -16.43 21.51
N SER A 77 -11.15 -16.44 22.22
CA SER A 77 -11.40 -15.68 23.46
C SER A 77 -11.07 -14.18 23.39
N THR A 78 -11.02 -13.60 22.20
CA THR A 78 -10.65 -12.19 21.97
C THR A 78 -11.72 -11.52 21.14
N ARG A 79 -12.05 -10.27 21.49
CA ARG A 79 -12.95 -9.40 20.73
C ARG A 79 -12.51 -9.26 19.28
N LEU A 80 -13.46 -9.14 18.36
CA LEU A 80 -13.15 -8.89 16.95
C LEU A 80 -12.33 -7.60 16.81
N GLY A 81 -12.72 -6.51 17.47
CA GLY A 81 -11.99 -5.24 17.42
C GLY A 81 -10.52 -5.35 17.84
N THR A 82 -10.22 -6.14 18.87
CA THR A 82 -8.83 -6.37 19.33
C THR A 82 -8.01 -7.16 18.30
N TYR A 83 -8.62 -8.17 17.69
CA TYR A 83 -7.99 -8.94 16.62
C TYR A 83 -7.78 -8.09 15.37
N ALA A 84 -8.80 -7.36 14.95
CA ALA A 84 -8.78 -6.45 13.81
C ALA A 84 -7.70 -5.38 13.96
N ALA A 85 -7.53 -4.81 15.15
CA ALA A 85 -6.49 -3.82 15.39
C ALA A 85 -5.08 -4.34 15.02
N LYS A 86 -4.76 -5.58 15.41
CA LYS A 86 -3.47 -6.21 15.07
C LYS A 86 -3.31 -6.45 13.57
N CYS A 87 -4.39 -6.86 12.90
CA CYS A 87 -4.38 -7.09 11.45
C CYS A 87 -4.21 -5.78 10.67
N ILE A 88 -4.92 -4.72 11.06
CA ILE A 88 -4.82 -3.38 10.46
C ILE A 88 -3.39 -2.85 10.60
N GLU A 89 -2.84 -2.89 11.81
CA GLU A 89 -1.46 -2.46 12.07
C GLU A 89 -0.44 -3.27 11.25
N ASN A 90 -0.62 -4.59 11.16
CA ASN A 90 0.29 -5.44 10.40
C ASN A 90 0.30 -5.10 8.90
N GLU A 91 -0.87 -4.91 8.27
CA GLU A 91 -0.93 -4.55 6.84
C GLU A 91 -0.30 -3.18 6.56
N ILE A 92 -0.55 -2.17 7.42
CA ILE A 92 0.08 -0.86 7.31
C ILE A 92 1.61 -1.00 7.42
N LEU A 93 2.12 -1.72 8.42
CA LEU A 93 3.56 -1.94 8.60
C LEU A 93 4.19 -2.74 7.46
N MET A 94 3.46 -3.69 6.87
CA MET A 94 3.91 -4.42 5.68
C MET A 94 4.05 -3.50 4.47
N SER A 95 3.06 -2.63 4.22
CA SER A 95 3.13 -1.65 3.13
C SER A 95 4.31 -0.69 3.30
N ILE A 96 4.51 -0.14 4.50
CA ILE A 96 5.63 0.77 4.79
C ILE A 96 6.99 0.08 4.56
N ARG A 97 7.14 -1.18 4.99
CA ARG A 97 8.37 -1.96 4.74
C ARG A 97 8.60 -2.21 3.26
N SER A 98 7.54 -2.52 2.51
CA SER A 98 7.65 -2.74 1.07
C SER A 98 8.03 -1.46 0.33
N ALA A 99 7.44 -0.32 0.68
CA ALA A 99 7.81 0.97 0.09
C ALA A 99 9.26 1.36 0.40
N LYS A 100 9.78 1.02 1.59
CA LYS A 100 11.18 1.27 1.95
C LYS A 100 12.16 0.45 1.10
N LYS A 101 11.81 -0.79 0.74
CA LYS A 101 12.64 -1.67 -0.09
C LYS A 101 12.91 -1.04 -1.46
N ASN A 102 11.91 -0.36 -2.04
CA ASN A 102 11.99 0.20 -3.39
C ASN A 102 12.61 1.60 -3.43
N ARG A 103 12.99 2.20 -2.30
CA ARG A 103 13.63 3.54 -2.28
C ARG A 103 15.00 3.60 -2.97
N GLY A 104 15.64 2.45 -3.19
CA GLY A 104 16.90 2.36 -3.92
C GLY A 104 16.75 2.23 -5.44
N GLU A 105 15.52 2.09 -5.93
CA GLU A 105 15.24 1.97 -7.36
C GLU A 105 14.95 3.36 -7.92
N VAL A 106 15.88 3.90 -8.71
CA VAL A 106 15.72 5.13 -9.48
C VAL A 106 15.39 4.79 -10.92
N SER A 107 14.43 5.49 -11.52
CA SER A 107 14.09 5.29 -12.93
C SER A 107 15.20 5.87 -13.81
N LEU A 108 15.68 5.10 -14.77
CA LEU A 108 16.72 5.56 -15.71
C LEU A 108 16.26 6.70 -16.60
N ASN A 109 14.95 6.84 -16.82
CA ASN A 109 14.34 7.86 -17.68
C ASN A 109 13.88 9.10 -16.88
N GLU A 110 14.07 9.14 -15.57
CA GLU A 110 13.68 10.29 -14.77
C GLU A 110 14.72 11.42 -14.96
N PRO A 111 14.29 12.66 -15.25
CA PRO A 111 15.19 13.77 -15.48
C PRO A 111 15.95 14.10 -14.17
N LEU A 112 17.27 14.07 -14.25
CA LEU A 112 18.19 14.41 -13.16
C LEU A 112 18.46 15.91 -13.08
N GLY A 113 18.26 16.61 -14.18
CA GLY A 113 18.50 18.04 -14.31
C GLY A 113 18.43 18.48 -15.76
N THR A 114 18.88 19.70 -16.00
CA THR A 114 18.94 20.29 -17.34
C THR A 114 20.39 20.53 -17.74
N ASP A 115 20.73 20.25 -19.00
CA ASP A 115 22.02 20.64 -19.59
C ASP A 115 22.13 22.17 -19.73
N LYS A 116 23.30 22.65 -20.14
CA LYS A 116 23.61 24.05 -20.49
C LYS A 116 22.68 24.62 -21.56
N ASP A 117 22.14 23.76 -22.42
CA ASP A 117 21.16 24.11 -23.46
C ASP A 117 19.70 24.02 -22.98
N GLY A 118 19.47 23.63 -21.72
CA GLY A 118 18.13 23.55 -21.12
C GLY A 118 17.37 22.26 -21.40
N ASN A 119 17.97 21.28 -22.08
CA ASN A 119 17.38 19.97 -22.31
C ASN A 119 17.43 19.10 -21.05
N GLU A 120 16.40 18.30 -20.83
CA GLU A 120 16.33 17.34 -19.72
C GLU A 120 17.37 16.23 -19.91
N ILE A 121 18.21 16.00 -18.90
CA ILE A 121 19.19 14.90 -18.86
C ILE A 121 18.67 13.81 -17.94
N SER A 122 18.67 12.57 -18.39
CA SER A 122 18.31 11.38 -17.61
C SER A 122 19.53 10.49 -17.31
N PHE A 123 19.40 9.54 -16.37
CA PHE A 123 20.46 8.56 -16.09
C PHE A 123 20.82 7.73 -17.34
N ASN A 124 19.86 7.47 -18.22
CA ASN A 124 20.05 6.71 -19.45
C ASN A 124 21.02 7.39 -20.42
N ASP A 125 21.05 8.73 -20.44
CA ASP A 125 21.93 9.51 -21.33
C ASP A 125 23.39 9.49 -20.87
N ILE A 126 23.61 9.30 -19.56
CA ILE A 126 24.95 9.23 -18.95
C ILE A 126 25.49 7.79 -18.95
N LEU A 127 24.60 6.80 -18.80
CA LEU A 127 24.95 5.37 -18.76
C LEU A 127 24.92 4.70 -20.14
N GLY A 128 24.38 5.37 -21.16
CA GLY A 128 24.44 4.92 -22.55
C GLY A 128 25.89 4.75 -23.01
N THR A 129 26.15 3.73 -23.82
CA THR A 129 27.41 3.68 -24.56
C THR A 129 27.41 4.85 -25.54
N ASP A 130 28.55 5.55 -25.63
CA ASP A 130 28.75 6.68 -26.55
C ASP A 130 28.10 6.35 -27.92
N PRO A 131 27.12 7.15 -28.39
CA PRO A 131 26.41 6.86 -29.64
C PRO A 131 27.36 6.69 -30.83
N ASP A 132 28.54 7.34 -30.76
CA ASP A 132 29.57 7.23 -31.79
C ASP A 132 30.47 6.01 -31.62
N ALA A 133 30.49 5.32 -30.47
CA ALA A 133 31.32 4.13 -30.28
C ALA A 133 30.97 2.99 -31.24
N ILE A 134 29.70 2.83 -31.60
CA ILE A 134 29.27 1.82 -32.57
C ILE A 134 29.69 2.23 -33.99
N ILE A 135 29.57 3.53 -34.31
CA ILE A 135 29.95 4.06 -35.62
C ILE A 135 31.48 4.00 -35.78
N ASP A 136 32.23 4.31 -34.74
CA ASP A 136 33.68 4.25 -34.69
C ASP A 136 34.20 2.81 -34.78
N ASP A 137 33.57 1.84 -34.09
CA ASP A 137 33.94 0.41 -34.22
C ASP A 137 33.68 -0.11 -35.64
N ILE A 138 32.57 0.30 -36.27
CA ILE A 138 32.27 -0.05 -37.66
C ILE A 138 33.27 0.58 -38.62
N ASN A 139 33.56 1.88 -38.47
CA ASN A 139 34.54 2.58 -39.31
C ASN A 139 35.94 1.99 -39.17
N LEU A 140 36.36 1.64 -37.95
CA LEU A 140 37.64 1.00 -37.69
C LEU A 140 37.71 -0.36 -38.37
N LYS A 141 36.65 -1.18 -38.29
CA LYS A 141 36.59 -2.48 -39.01
C LYS A 141 36.58 -2.32 -40.53
N MET A 142 35.97 -1.27 -41.07
CA MET A 142 35.96 -1.00 -42.51
C MET A 142 37.30 -0.49 -43.04
N GLN A 143 38.12 0.17 -42.23
CA GLN A 143 39.47 0.63 -42.64
C GLN A 143 40.53 -0.47 -42.63
N ILE A 144 40.27 -1.58 -41.92
CA ILE A 144 41.21 -2.70 -41.77
C ILE A 144 40.92 -3.83 -42.79
N SER A 145 39.89 -3.66 -43.64
CA SER A 145 39.58 -4.57 -44.75
C SER A 145 39.93 -3.97 -46.10
#